data_AF-A0A7C4ZH94-F1
#
_entry.id   AF-A0A7C4ZH94-F1
#
_cell.length_a   1.000
_cell.length_b   1.000
_cell.length_c   1.000
_cell.angle_alpha   90.00
_cell.angle_beta   90.00
_cell.angle_gamma   90.00
#
_symmetry.space_group_name_H-M   'P 1'
#
loop_
_entity.id
_entity.type
_entity.pdbx_description
1 polymer ?
#
loop_
_entity_poly.entity_id
_entity_poly.type
_entity_poly.pdbx_seq_one_letter_code
_entity_poly.pdbx_strand_id
1 'polypeptide(L)'
;MSKSKTQGKFWPHVRQLIWEKAQELYQIENAKTMHTDFKGTTATRKELREGGYFHTAKLIILRNLYLQNKTSSAKTPYREYHDKNRKHS
;
A
#
# COMPACT_ATOMS: atom_id res chain seq x y z
N MET A 1 3.26 12.15 37.44
CA MET A 1 2.30 11.81 36.37
C MET A 1 3.08 11.51 35.10
N SER A 2 3.03 10.27 34.60
CA SER A 2 3.87 9.76 33.52
C SER A 2 3.48 10.36 32.15
N LYS A 3 4.46 10.96 31.46
CA LYS A 3 4.33 11.47 30.09
C LYS A 3 3.98 10.33 29.13
N SER A 4 2.74 10.25 28.66
CA SER A 4 2.35 9.30 27.61
C SER A 4 3.07 9.68 26.31
N LYS A 5 4.07 8.89 25.92
CA LYS A 5 4.77 9.04 24.64
C LYS A 5 3.74 8.84 23.54
N THR A 6 3.41 9.90 22.79
CA THR A 6 2.54 9.85 21.60
C THR A 6 3.18 8.94 20.57
N GLN A 7 2.92 7.63 20.65
CA GLN A 7 3.42 6.68 19.66
C GLN A 7 2.76 7.01 18.32
N GLY A 8 3.56 7.36 17.32
CA GLY A 8 3.06 7.73 16.00
C GLY A 8 2.17 6.61 15.43
N LYS A 9 0.95 6.97 15.01
CA LYS A 9 -0.08 6.04 14.51
C LYS A 9 0.25 5.43 13.14
N PHE A 10 1.34 5.86 12.52
CA PHE A 10 1.76 5.45 11.18
C PHE A 10 2.06 3.95 11.08
N TRP A 11 2.98 3.43 11.88
CA TRP A 11 3.39 2.02 11.79
C TRP A 11 2.27 1.01 12.15
N PRO A 12 1.44 1.26 13.17
CA PRO A 12 0.25 0.44 13.41
C PRO A 12 -0.68 0.38 12.19
N HIS A 13 -0.93 1.53 11.55
CA HIS A 13 -1.76 1.60 10.35
C HIS A 13 -1.14 0.85 9.16
N VAL A 14 0.15 1.08 8.87
CA VAL A 14 0.87 0.35 7.81
C VAL A 14 0.84 -1.15 8.06
N ARG A 15 1.02 -1.59 9.31
CA ARG A 15 0.95 -3.01 9.67
C ARG A 15 -0.45 -3.60 9.40
N GLN A 16 -1.51 -2.84 9.64
CA GLN A 16 -2.87 -3.27 9.32
C GLN A 16 -3.05 -3.44 7.80
N LEU A 17 -2.61 -2.47 7.00
CA LEU A 17 -2.65 -2.55 5.53
C LEU A 17 -1.89 -3.76 4.99
N ILE A 18 -0.75 -4.10 5.59
CA ILE A 18 0.02 -5.30 5.22
C ILE A 18 -0.79 -6.57 5.48
N TRP A 19 -1.50 -6.65 6.61
CA TRP A 19 -2.33 -7.83 6.91
C TRP A 19 -3.51 -7.97 5.96
N GLU A 20 -4.19 -6.87 5.66
CA GLU A 20 -5.29 -6.85 4.70
C GLU A 20 -4.80 -7.30 3.32
N LYS A 21 -3.67 -6.76 2.85
CA LYS A 21 -3.10 -7.15 1.55
C LYS A 21 -2.58 -8.59 1.53
N ALA A 22 -2.04 -9.09 2.64
CA ALA A 22 -1.63 -10.49 2.74
C ALA A 22 -2.83 -11.43 2.62
N GLN A 23 -3.95 -11.07 3.24
CA GLN A 23 -5.19 -11.83 3.14
C GLN A 23 -5.75 -11.82 1.71
N GLU A 24 -5.71 -10.66 1.04
CA GLU A 24 -6.12 -10.54 -0.36
C GLU A 24 -5.27 -11.44 -1.27
N LEU A 25 -3.94 -11.45 -1.09
CA LEU A 25 -3.04 -12.32 -1.86
C LEU A 25 -3.36 -13.80 -1.65
N TYR A 26 -3.56 -14.21 -0.40
CA TYR A 26 -3.96 -15.57 -0.07
C TYR A 26 -5.29 -15.95 -0.74
N GLN A 27 -6.29 -15.08 -0.69
CA GLN A 27 -7.58 -15.34 -1.32
C GLN A 27 -7.48 -15.43 -2.84
N ILE A 28 -6.72 -14.54 -3.49
CA ILE A 28 -6.50 -14.58 -4.95
C ILE A 28 -5.83 -15.89 -5.36
N GLU A 29 -4.82 -16.35 -4.61
CA GLU A 29 -4.14 -17.60 -4.93
C GLU A 29 -5.05 -18.81 -4.75
N ASN A 30 -5.80 -18.88 -3.64
CA ASN A 30 -6.74 -19.98 -3.41
C ASN A 30 -7.93 -19.96 -4.38
N ALA A 31 -8.40 -18.79 -4.80
CA ALA A 31 -9.45 -18.68 -5.82
C ALA A 31 -8.98 -19.22 -7.18
N LYS A 32 -7.68 -19.08 -7.50
CA LYS A 32 -7.10 -19.68 -8.73
C LYS A 32 -7.02 -21.20 -8.66
N THR A 33 -6.80 -21.77 -7.49
CA THR A 33 -6.60 -23.22 -7.34
C THR A 33 -7.89 -23.99 -7.06
N MET A 34 -8.84 -23.38 -6.34
CA MET A 34 -10.05 -24.07 -5.87
C MET A 34 -11.33 -23.72 -6.65
N HIS A 35 -11.25 -22.89 -7.69
CA HIS A 35 -12.37 -22.49 -8.55
C HIS A 35 -13.69 -22.25 -7.79
N THR A 36 -14.60 -23.24 -7.77
CA THR A 36 -15.95 -23.15 -7.20
C THR A 36 -16.07 -23.51 -5.72
N ASP A 37 -15.08 -24.17 -5.12
CA ASP A 37 -15.15 -24.66 -3.73
C ASP A 37 -14.47 -23.73 -2.72
N PHE A 38 -14.01 -22.56 -3.16
CA PHE A 38 -13.36 -21.60 -2.29
C PHE A 38 -14.37 -20.97 -1.31
N LYS A 39 -14.44 -21.50 -0.09
CA LYS A 39 -15.28 -20.98 1.00
C LYS A 39 -14.63 -19.80 1.72
N GLY A 40 -14.16 -18.78 0.99
CA GLY A 40 -13.83 -17.46 1.54
C GLY A 40 -12.99 -17.44 2.82
N THR A 41 -12.17 -18.46 3.06
CA THR A 41 -11.59 -18.70 4.38
C THR A 41 -10.53 -17.65 4.67
N THR A 42 -10.69 -16.96 5.78
CA THR A 42 -9.68 -16.00 6.23
C THR A 42 -8.52 -16.79 6.83
N ALA A 43 -7.31 -16.53 6.35
CA ALA A 43 -6.13 -17.22 6.86
C ALA A 43 -5.73 -16.59 8.18
N THR A 44 -5.23 -17.41 9.09
CA THR A 44 -4.62 -16.94 10.31
C THR A 44 -3.33 -16.19 10.00
N ARG A 45 -2.92 -15.30 10.92
CA ARG A 45 -1.64 -14.59 10.81
C ARG A 45 -0.42 -15.52 10.72
N LYS A 46 -0.53 -16.73 11.29
CA LYS A 46 0.51 -17.75 11.25
C LYS A 46 0.63 -18.31 9.82
N GLU A 47 -0.48 -18.76 9.24
CA GLU A 47 -0.52 -19.26 7.86
C GLU A 47 -0.07 -18.20 6.85
N LEU A 48 -0.48 -16.94 7.03
CA LEU A 48 -0.05 -15.83 6.18
C LEU A 48 1.46 -15.54 6.25
N ARG A 49 2.12 -15.87 7.37
CA ARG A 49 3.58 -15.75 7.51
C ARG A 49 4.30 -16.95 6.93
N GLU A 50 3.81 -18.15 7.23
CA GLU A 50 4.37 -19.42 6.73
C GLU A 50 4.26 -19.50 5.19
N GLY A 51 3.14 -19.06 4.61
CA GLY A 51 2.95 -18.94 3.16
C GLY A 51 3.62 -17.73 2.52
N GLY A 52 4.42 -16.94 3.26
CA GLY A 52 5.16 -15.80 2.71
C GLY A 52 4.34 -14.56 2.33
N TYR A 53 3.00 -14.63 2.36
CA TYR A 53 2.09 -13.54 1.99
C TYR A 53 2.34 -12.25 2.77
N PHE A 54 2.66 -12.35 4.06
CA PHE A 54 2.97 -11.18 4.88
C PHE A 54 4.21 -10.43 4.37
N HIS A 55 5.26 -11.17 3.94
CA HIS A 55 6.46 -10.56 3.41
C HIS A 55 6.19 -9.88 2.06
N THR A 56 5.50 -10.58 1.16
CA THR A 56 5.11 -10.05 -0.15
C THR A 56 4.23 -8.80 -0.02
N ALA A 57 3.21 -8.86 0.84
CA ALA A 57 2.35 -7.72 1.13
C ALA A 57 3.11 -6.52 1.70
N LYS A 58 4.08 -6.76 2.60
CA LYS A 58 4.95 -5.71 3.16
C LYS A 58 5.69 -4.96 2.07
N LEU A 59 6.29 -5.66 1.11
CA LEU A 59 7.03 -5.02 0.02
C LEU A 59 6.10 -4.19 -0.89
N ILE A 60 4.91 -4.72 -1.21
CA ILE A 60 3.92 -4.01 -2.03
C ILE A 60 3.46 -2.72 -1.36
N ILE A 61 3.06 -2.80 -0.08
CA ILE A 61 2.54 -1.64 0.66
C ILE A 61 3.63 -0.57 0.81
N LEU A 62 4.85 -0.95 1.21
CA LEU A 62 5.94 0.02 1.36
C LEU A 62 6.31 0.69 0.03
N ARG A 63 6.32 -0.07 -1.07
CA ARG A 63 6.53 0.48 -2.42
C ARG A 63 5.43 1.47 -2.80
N ASN A 64 4.17 1.14 -2.54
CA ASN A 64 3.04 2.03 -2.85
C ASN A 64 3.09 3.32 -2.04
N LEU A 65 3.40 3.25 -0.74
CA LEU A 65 3.57 4.42 0.11
C LEU A 65 4.72 5.31 -0.37
N TYR A 66 5.84 4.71 -0.78
CA TYR A 66 6.96 5.45 -1.37
C TYR A 66 6.56 6.17 -2.66
N LEU A 67 5.85 5.49 -3.57
CA LEU A 67 5.38 6.08 -4.82
C LEU A 67 4.38 7.22 -4.59
N GLN A 68 3.45 7.07 -3.64
CA GLN A 68 2.48 8.12 -3.27
C GLN A 68 3.17 9.39 -2.74
N ASN A 69 4.24 9.24 -1.96
CA ASN A 69 5.03 10.37 -1.48
C ASN A 69 5.80 11.05 -2.62
N LYS A 70 6.35 10.24 -3.56
CA LYS A 70 7.09 10.77 -4.71
C LYS A 70 6.19 11.55 -5.68
N THR A 71 4.95 11.10 -5.92
CA THR A 71 4.00 11.81 -6.81
C THR A 71 3.38 13.02 -6.14
N SER A 72 3.14 12.98 -4.82
CA SER A 72 2.66 14.15 -4.06
C SER A 72 3.68 15.29 -4.03
N SER A 73 4.97 14.98 -4.09
CA SER A 73 6.06 15.97 -4.20
C SER A 73 6.21 16.60 -5.59
N ALA A 74 5.57 16.05 -6.63
CA ALA A 74 5.77 16.47 -8.03
C ALA A 74 4.75 17.53 -8.51
N LYS A 75 3.92 18.08 -7.62
CA LYS A 75 3.07 19.25 -7.92
C LYS A 75 3.87 20.56 -7.86
N THR A 76 4.89 20.68 -8.69
CA THR A 76 5.35 22.00 -9.16
C THR A 76 4.65 22.27 -10.50
N PRO A 77 3.88 23.35 -10.66
CA PRO A 77 3.26 23.69 -11.92
C PRO A 77 4.34 24.21 -12.89
N TYR A 78 5.11 23.31 -13.50
CA TYR A 78 5.99 23.62 -14.63
C TYR A 78 5.16 23.72 -15.92
N ARG A 79 4.16 24.61 -15.94
CA ARG A 79 3.35 24.88 -17.14
C ARG A 79 2.88 26.33 -17.26
N GLU A 80 3.66 27.31 -16.79
CA GLU A 80 3.28 28.73 -16.93
C GLU A 80 4.41 29.71 -17.30
N TYR A 81 5.43 29.30 -18.06
CA TYR A 81 6.50 30.23 -18.48
C TYR A 81 6.85 30.27 -19.97
N HIS A 82 6.03 29.72 -20.88
CA HIS A 82 6.35 29.77 -22.32
C HIS A 82 5.27 30.30 -23.26
N ASP A 83 4.17 30.87 -22.76
CA ASP A 83 3.07 31.38 -23.62
C ASP A 83 2.77 32.88 -23.47
N LYS A 84 3.81 33.71 -23.26
CA LYS A 84 3.67 35.18 -23.24
C LYS A 84 4.40 35.93 -24.35
N ASN A 85 5.20 35.26 -25.18
CA ASN A 85 6.01 35.90 -26.23
C ASN A 85 5.65 35.49 -27.68
N ARG A 86 4.40 35.11 -27.94
CA ARG A 86 3.95 34.75 -29.30
C ARG A 86 2.76 35.56 -29.80
N LYS A 87 2.70 36.87 -29.54
CA LYS A 87 1.75 37.78 -30.20
C LYS A 87 2.27 39.21 -30.30
N HIS A 88 3.39 39.43 -31.00
CA HIS A 88 3.73 40.73 -31.61
C HIS A 88 4.65 40.44 -32.81
N SER A 89 4.05 40.06 -33.94
CA SER A 89 4.60 40.24 -35.28
C SER A 89 3.47 40.32 -36.27
#